data_AF-A0A6L5WJ08-F1
#
_entry.id   AF-A0A6L5WJ08-F1
#
_cell.length_a   1.000
_cell.length_b   1.000
_cell.length_c   1.000
_cell.angle_alpha   90.00
_cell.angle_beta   90.00
_cell.angle_gamma   90.00
#
_symmetry.space_group_name_H-M   'P 1'
#
loop_
_entity.id
_entity.type
_entity.pdbx_description
1 polymer ?
#
loop_
_entity_poly.entity_id
_entity_poly.type
_entity_poly.pdbx_seq_one_letter_code
_entity_poly.pdbx_strand_id
1 'polypeptide(L)'
;MKLVQMQKENLAKEKKTKFLDITTQKEIAKLGMTISMGLVVLSAFNTKSKFGKNLHIISGAALVGFSYYHTKLYTKNNTNKE
;
A
#
# COMPACT_ATOMS: atom_id res chain seq x y z
N MET A 1 6.04 40.52 7.98
CA MET A 1 6.55 39.28 8.64
C MET A 1 5.46 38.25 8.96
N LYS A 2 4.20 38.63 9.27
CA LYS A 2 3.07 37.70 9.53
C LYS A 2 2.72 36.74 8.38
N LEU A 3 2.81 37.19 7.13
CA LEU A 3 2.49 36.35 5.95
C LEU A 3 3.45 35.18 5.76
N VAL A 4 4.72 35.34 6.13
CA VAL A 4 5.75 34.29 6.05
C VAL A 4 5.57 33.23 7.14
N GLN A 5 5.14 33.65 8.33
CA GLN A 5 4.82 32.74 9.45
C GLN A 5 3.58 31.89 9.12
N MET A 6 2.54 32.51 8.56
CA MET A 6 1.30 31.84 8.16
C MET A 6 1.50 30.84 7.00
N GLN A 7 2.40 31.16 6.06
CA GLN A 7 2.84 30.22 5.02
C GLN A 7 3.61 29.03 5.61
N LYS A 8 4.56 29.27 6.53
CA LYS A 8 5.35 28.21 7.18
C LYS A 8 4.48 27.25 8.01
N GLU A 9 3.45 27.76 8.69
CA GLU A 9 2.54 26.93 9.49
C GLU A 9 1.61 26.06 8.62
N ASN A 10 1.12 26.59 7.50
CA ASN A 10 0.34 25.82 6.53
C ASN A 10 1.20 24.78 5.79
N LEU A 11 2.44 25.12 5.42
CA LEU A 11 3.39 24.18 4.81
C LEU A 11 3.78 23.06 5.79
N ALA A 12 3.93 23.39 7.08
CA ALA A 12 4.22 22.41 8.13
C ALA A 12 3.01 21.51 8.44
N LYS A 13 1.78 22.04 8.41
CA LYS A 13 0.55 21.24 8.54
C LYS A 13 0.32 20.33 7.35
N GLU A 14 0.52 20.81 6.11
CA GLU A 14 0.37 19.98 4.91
C GLU A 14 1.43 18.88 4.84
N LYS A 15 2.67 19.20 5.26
CA LYS A 15 3.76 18.22 5.37
C LYS A 15 3.53 17.22 6.51
N LYS A 16 3.03 17.63 7.69
CA LYS A 16 2.67 16.69 8.77
C LYS A 16 1.52 15.77 8.39
N THR A 17 0.51 16.27 7.67
CA THR A 17 -0.59 15.46 7.13
C THR A 17 -0.09 14.46 6.08
N LYS A 18 0.77 14.87 5.14
CA LYS A 18 1.32 13.97 4.10
C LYS A 18 2.23 12.87 4.66
N PHE A 19 3.00 13.15 5.71
CA PHE A 19 3.90 12.16 6.31
C PHE A 19 3.18 11.09 7.14
N LEU A 20 2.04 11.42 7.75
CA LEU A 20 1.18 10.44 8.43
C LEU A 20 0.38 9.60 7.43
N ASP A 21 -0.01 10.17 6.30
CA ASP A 21 -0.80 9.48 5.28
C ASP A 21 0.03 8.45 4.48
N ILE A 22 1.27 8.78 4.10
CA ILE A 22 2.15 7.86 3.35
C ILE A 22 2.65 6.66 4.18
N THR A 23 2.82 6.81 5.49
CA THR A 23 3.19 5.69 6.38
C THR A 23 1.99 4.78 6.60
N THR A 24 0.81 5.36 6.81
CA THR A 24 -0.47 4.63 6.95
C THR A 24 -0.79 3.86 5.68
N GLN A 25 -0.62 4.47 4.49
CA GLN A 25 -0.81 3.78 3.20
C GLN A 25 0.17 2.61 3.02
N LYS A 26 1.41 2.75 3.50
CA LYS A 26 2.39 1.65 3.50
C LYS A 26 2.03 0.53 4.48
N GLU A 27 1.54 0.87 5.66
CA GLU A 27 1.08 -0.10 6.66
C GLU A 27 -0.15 -0.88 6.17
N ILE A 28 -1.13 -0.19 5.58
CA ILE A 28 -2.32 -0.82 4.98
C ILE A 28 -1.91 -1.72 3.81
N ALA A 29 -0.98 -1.28 2.95
CA ALA A 29 -0.49 -2.10 1.84
C ALA A 29 0.28 -3.34 2.34
N LYS A 30 1.08 -3.19 3.41
CA LYS A 30 1.79 -4.31 4.05
C LYS A 30 0.81 -5.29 4.69
N LEU A 31 -0.21 -4.79 5.39
CA LEU A 31 -1.28 -5.59 5.98
C LEU A 31 -2.10 -6.32 4.90
N GLY A 32 -2.45 -5.63 3.81
CA GLY A 32 -3.15 -6.22 2.67
C GLY A 32 -2.34 -7.33 2.00
N MET A 33 -1.03 -7.14 1.86
CA MET A 33 -0.14 -8.19 1.34
C MET A 33 -0.07 -9.41 2.25
N THR A 34 0.07 -9.25 3.58
CA THR A 34 0.15 -10.40 4.49
C THR A 34 -1.15 -11.19 4.52
N ILE A 35 -2.30 -10.50 4.52
CA ILE A 35 -3.62 -11.13 4.43
C ILE A 35 -3.78 -11.88 3.10
N SER A 36 -3.46 -11.23 1.98
CA SER A 36 -3.58 -11.82 0.66
C SER A 36 -2.66 -13.03 0.50
N MET A 37 -1.42 -12.96 1.01
CA MET A 37 -0.47 -14.08 1.04
C MET A 37 -1.04 -15.25 1.85
N GLY A 38 -1.63 -14.99 3.02
CA GLY A 38 -2.28 -16.02 3.83
C GLY A 38 -3.41 -16.73 3.07
N LEU A 39 -4.26 -15.98 2.36
CA LEU A 39 -5.34 -16.53 1.55
C LEU A 39 -4.82 -17.33 0.35
N VAL A 40 -3.76 -16.87 -0.32
CA VAL A 40 -3.10 -17.61 -1.42
C VAL A 40 -2.54 -18.93 -0.92
N VAL A 41 -1.89 -18.94 0.23
CA VAL A 41 -1.30 -20.15 0.83
C VAL A 41 -2.39 -21.12 1.25
N LEU A 42 -3.43 -20.66 1.96
CA LEU A 42 -4.55 -21.51 2.37
C LEU A 42 -5.32 -22.07 1.17
N SER A 43 -5.52 -21.27 0.12
CA SER A 43 -6.16 -21.73 -1.12
C SER A 43 -5.27 -22.68 -1.93
N ALA A 44 -3.94 -22.55 -1.86
CA ALA A 44 -3.00 -23.42 -2.58
C ALA A 44 -3.16 -24.89 -2.20
N PHE A 45 -3.39 -25.19 -0.92
CA PHE A 45 -3.63 -26.54 -0.42
C PHE A 45 -4.98 -27.14 -0.91
N ASN A 46 -5.91 -26.32 -1.40
CA ASN A 46 -7.24 -26.75 -1.86
C ASN A 46 -7.48 -26.50 -3.36
N THR A 47 -6.45 -26.56 -4.20
CA THR A 47 -6.53 -26.33 -5.66
C THR A 47 -7.08 -27.50 -6.47
N LYS A 48 -7.46 -28.63 -5.83
CA LYS A 48 -8.05 -29.78 -6.52
C LYS A 48 -9.47 -29.51 -7.05
N SER A 49 -10.23 -28.64 -6.39
CA SER A 49 -11.58 -28.25 -6.81
C SER A 49 -11.56 -27.03 -7.74
N LYS A 50 -12.50 -26.94 -8.70
CA LYS A 50 -12.70 -25.75 -9.54
C LYS A 50 -12.86 -24.47 -8.71
N PHE A 51 -13.54 -24.56 -7.56
CA PHE A 51 -13.72 -23.42 -6.66
C PHE A 51 -12.39 -22.97 -6.02
N GLY A 52 -11.58 -23.91 -5.57
CA GLY A 52 -10.27 -23.61 -4.98
C GLY A 52 -9.26 -23.03 -5.98
N LYS A 53 -9.31 -23.48 -7.24
CA LYS A 53 -8.53 -22.86 -8.33
C LYS A 53 -8.91 -21.40 -8.55
N ASN A 54 -10.20 -21.10 -8.61
CA ASN A 54 -10.67 -19.72 -8.78
C ASN A 54 -10.27 -18.85 -7.59
N LEU A 55 -10.41 -19.36 -6.36
CA LEU A 55 -9.97 -18.66 -5.15
C LEU A 55 -8.46 -18.36 -5.16
N HIS A 56 -7.63 -19.33 -5.57
CA HIS A 56 -6.19 -19.15 -5.67
C HIS A 56 -5.81 -18.11 -6.73
N ILE A 57 -6.46 -18.13 -7.89
CA ILE A 57 -6.24 -17.14 -8.97
C ILE A 57 -6.65 -15.74 -8.52
N ILE A 58 -7.82 -15.59 -7.90
CA ILE A 58 -8.32 -14.29 -7.42
C ILE A 58 -7.42 -13.73 -6.32
N SER A 59 -7.06 -14.57 -5.34
CA SER A 59 -6.17 -14.16 -4.24
C SER A 59 -4.76 -13.84 -4.73
N GLY A 60 -4.23 -14.59 -5.70
CA GLY A 60 -2.96 -14.31 -6.36
C GLY A 60 -2.97 -13.01 -7.16
N ALA A 61 -4.04 -12.76 -7.93
CA ALA A 61 -4.22 -11.50 -8.65
C ALA A 61 -4.29 -10.30 -7.70
N ALA A 62 -4.99 -10.44 -6.58
CA ALA A 62 -5.01 -9.42 -5.52
C ALA A 62 -3.62 -9.20 -4.92
N LEU A 63 -2.84 -10.26 -4.66
CA LEU A 63 -1.48 -10.17 -4.14
C LEU A 63 -0.56 -9.39 -5.08
N VAL A 64 -0.63 -9.67 -6.38
CA VAL A 64 0.13 -8.95 -7.41
C VAL A 64 -0.30 -7.48 -7.47
N GLY A 65 -1.61 -7.19 -7.40
CA GLY A 65 -2.13 -5.82 -7.34
C GLY A 65 -1.66 -5.05 -6.11
N PHE A 66 -1.69 -5.67 -4.93
CA PHE A 66 -1.18 -5.08 -3.68
C PHE A 66 0.34 -4.86 -3.74
N SER A 67 1.10 -5.80 -4.31
CA SER A 67 2.55 -5.67 -4.49
C SER A 67 2.90 -4.51 -5.44
N TYR A 68 2.17 -4.39 -6.55
CA TYR A 68 2.32 -3.28 -7.49
C TYR A 68 1.97 -1.94 -6.82
N TYR A 69 0.85 -1.87 -6.10
CA TYR A 69 0.42 -0.68 -5.37
C TYR A 69 1.43 -0.25 -4.29
N HIS A 70 1.97 -1.21 -3.54
CA HIS A 70 3.03 -0.95 -2.56
C HIS A 70 4.32 -0.43 -3.19
N THR A 71 4.69 -0.93 -4.37
CA THR A 71 5.86 -0.45 -5.13
C THR A 71 5.65 0.99 -5.64
N LYS A 72 4.43 1.31 -6.09
CA LYS A 72 4.06 2.69 -6.50
C LYS A 72 4.14 3.68 -5.33
N LEU A 73 3.70 3.26 -4.14
CA LEU A 73 3.82 4.04 -2.91
C LEU A 73 5.28 4.22 -2.45
N TYR A 74 6.16 3.28 -2.77
CA TYR A 74 7.59 3.39 -2.48
C TYR A 74 8.31 4.32 -3.48
N THR A 75 7.99 4.21 -4.77
CA THR A 75 8.64 5.00 -5.85
C THR A 75 8.35 6.49 -5.75
N LYS A 76 7.12 6.89 -5.40
CA LYS A 76 6.71 8.31 -5.25
C LYS A 76 7.52 9.09 -4.20
N ASN A 77 8.21 8.39 -3.29
CA ASN A 77 9.06 8.99 -2.27
C ASN A 77 10.54 9.09 -2.66
N ASN A 78 10.98 8.38 -3.69
CA ASN A 78 12.38 8.38 -4.14
C ASN A 78 12.61 9.33 -5.32
N THR A 79 11.57 9.80 -6.02
CA THR A 79 11.68 10.74 -7.16
C THR A 79 11.64 12.22 -6.76
N ASN A 80 11.74 12.55 -5.47
CA ASN A 80 11.90 13.94 -4.98
C ASN A 80 13.26 14.13 -4.27
N LYS A 81 14.28 13.39 -4.73
CA LYS A 81 15.69 13.54 -4.32
C LYS A 81 16.64 13.34 -5.52
N GLU A 82 16.28 13.88 -6.68
CA GLU A 82 17.25 14.18 -7.74
C GLU A 82 17.08 15.65 -8.13
#